data_AF-A0A409X4W1-F1
#
_entry.id   AF-A0A409X4W1-F1
#
_cell.length_a   1.000
_cell.length_b   1.000
_cell.length_c   1.000
_cell.angle_alpha   90.00
_cell.angle_beta   90.00
_cell.angle_gamma   90.00
#
_symmetry.space_group_name_H-M   'P 1'
#
loop_
_entity.id
_entity.type
_entity.pdbx_description
1 polymer ?
#
loop_
_entity_poly.entity_id
_entity_poly.type
_entity_poly.pdbx_seq_one_letter_code
_entity_poly.pdbx_strand_id
1 'polypeptide(L)'
;MLSPHSFRQISTFGASTIRKFASNTSEMKKLAARDFEDILQCCIPVFDGILPDHSDDPEIVTNSELLRLLYRTAEFHAFAKMRMHTEETLQHLEEVTSQFAKLIRYFERKTNSSKYNTMETPSESARRARASSQRAPAGAATPSNALHSKRPKKLNLSTYKFHSLGDYAPFIRLFGGSDSFSTQAGELAHRLVKRLYAHTNKRNVAQQIGKRVRRLERARLAREQRLRRLQNGTGINIVVHREHFTINSDVDTDAKYVISPSENHKISLSNMIISNRGDPAYKPGSNIEEV
;
A
#
# COMPACT_ATOMS: atom_id res chain seq x y z
N MET A 1 -23.61 -7.43 -5.61
CA MET A 1 -22.66 -6.29 -5.67
C MET A 1 -22.01 -6.32 -7.04
N LEU A 2 -22.13 -5.26 -7.84
CA LEU A 2 -21.44 -5.18 -9.14
C LEU A 2 -19.92 -5.10 -8.89
N SER A 3 -19.13 -5.96 -9.52
CA SER A 3 -17.66 -5.91 -9.42
C SER A 3 -17.15 -4.57 -9.96
N PRO A 4 -16.26 -3.86 -9.26
CA PRO A 4 -15.79 -2.56 -9.72
C PRO A 4 -14.84 -2.73 -10.93
N HIS A 5 -15.34 -2.52 -12.14
CA HIS A 5 -14.54 -2.58 -13.38
C HIS A 5 -13.58 -1.38 -13.59
N SER A 6 -13.43 -0.52 -12.58
CA SER A 6 -12.52 0.62 -12.61
C SER A 6 -11.98 0.95 -11.22
N PHE A 7 -10.70 1.33 -11.13
CA PHE A 7 -10.09 1.86 -9.91
C PHE A 7 -10.87 3.04 -9.30
N ARG A 8 -11.60 3.82 -10.10
CA ARG A 8 -12.41 4.94 -9.61
C ARG A 8 -13.61 4.51 -8.76
N GLN A 9 -14.11 3.29 -8.98
CA GLN A 9 -15.24 2.73 -8.24
C GLN A 9 -14.81 2.11 -6.90
N ILE A 10 -13.50 1.99 -6.65
CA ILE A 10 -12.98 1.48 -5.39
C ILE A 10 -13.14 2.54 -4.31
N SER A 11 -13.91 2.20 -3.28
CA SER A 11 -14.12 3.05 -2.12
C SER A 11 -12.83 3.22 -1.32
N THR A 12 -12.69 4.37 -0.68
CA THR A 12 -11.58 4.61 0.25
C THR A 12 -11.71 3.72 1.48
N PHE A 13 -10.59 3.28 2.04
CA PHE A 13 -10.55 2.46 3.25
C PHE A 13 -9.67 3.11 4.33
N GLY A 14 -10.25 3.31 5.52
CA GLY A 14 -9.62 3.99 6.64
C GLY A 14 -9.28 5.46 6.36
N ALA A 15 -8.65 6.12 7.33
CA ALA A 15 -8.27 7.53 7.20
C ALA A 15 -7.16 7.76 6.16
N SER A 16 -6.35 6.73 5.86
CA SER A 16 -5.23 6.86 4.91
C SER A 16 -4.73 5.56 4.29
N THR A 17 -5.43 4.43 4.50
CA THR A 17 -4.99 3.11 4.02
C THR A 17 -5.20 3.06 2.51
N ILE A 18 -6.44 2.96 2.02
CA ILE A 18 -6.75 3.08 0.59
C ILE A 18 -7.35 4.45 0.32
N ARG A 19 -6.70 5.22 -0.55
CA ARG A 19 -7.14 6.56 -0.97
C ARG A 19 -7.90 6.49 -2.29
N LYS A 20 -8.55 7.60 -2.64
CA LYS A 20 -9.21 7.76 -3.92
C LYS A 20 -8.18 7.69 -5.04
N PHE A 21 -8.37 6.74 -5.96
CA PHE A 21 -7.52 6.60 -7.13
C PHE A 21 -7.72 7.77 -8.12
N ALA A 22 -6.72 7.99 -8.96
CA ALA A 22 -6.80 8.96 -10.06
C ALA A 22 -7.91 8.59 -11.06
N SER A 23 -8.34 9.57 -11.85
CA SER A 23 -9.34 9.35 -12.91
C SER A 23 -8.87 8.33 -13.95
N ASN A 24 -7.56 8.28 -14.21
CA ASN A 24 -6.94 7.32 -15.11
C ASN A 24 -5.71 6.67 -14.45
N THR A 25 -5.93 5.59 -13.72
CA THR A 25 -4.87 4.84 -13.04
C THR A 25 -3.90 4.17 -14.03
N SER A 26 -4.37 3.75 -15.20
CA SER A 26 -3.53 3.04 -16.19
C SER A 26 -2.48 3.92 -16.86
N GLU A 27 -2.63 5.26 -16.81
CA GLU A 27 -1.57 6.18 -17.22
C GLU A 27 -0.34 6.16 -16.31
N MET A 28 -0.49 5.68 -15.07
CA MET A 28 0.56 5.58 -14.05
C MET A 28 1.34 6.90 -13.85
N LYS A 29 0.63 8.02 -13.88
CA LYS A 29 1.20 9.37 -13.84
C LYS A 29 1.11 9.98 -12.45
N LYS A 30 2.20 10.66 -12.02
CA LYS A 30 2.31 11.34 -10.71
C LYS A 30 2.05 10.41 -9.52
N LEU A 31 2.45 9.14 -9.63
CA LEU A 31 2.34 8.15 -8.56
C LEU A 31 3.46 8.35 -7.54
N ALA A 32 3.09 8.36 -6.26
CA ALA A 32 3.99 8.14 -5.14
C ALA A 32 4.19 6.63 -4.91
N ALA A 33 5.21 6.23 -4.14
CA ALA A 33 5.47 4.81 -3.86
C ALA A 33 4.26 4.08 -3.26
N ARG A 34 3.49 4.76 -2.40
CA ARG A 34 2.24 4.24 -1.83
C ARG A 34 1.15 3.96 -2.87
N ASP A 35 1.11 4.72 -3.97
CA ASP A 35 0.03 4.57 -4.95
C ASP A 35 0.20 3.27 -5.74
N PHE A 36 1.45 2.86 -6.00
CA PHE A 36 1.73 1.55 -6.62
C PHE A 36 1.24 0.38 -5.76
N GLU A 37 1.43 0.48 -4.44
CA GLU A 37 0.97 -0.53 -3.49
C GLU A 37 -0.56 -0.57 -3.41
N ASP A 38 -1.22 0.58 -3.24
CA ASP A 38 -2.68 0.67 -3.20
C ASP A 38 -3.29 0.11 -4.50
N ILE A 39 -2.68 0.37 -5.66
CA ILE A 39 -3.09 -0.18 -6.96
C ILE A 39 -2.99 -1.71 -6.93
N LEU A 40 -1.85 -2.27 -6.50
CA LEU A 40 -1.65 -3.71 -6.47
C LEU A 40 -2.61 -4.42 -5.51
N GLN A 41 -2.85 -3.86 -4.32
CA GLN A 41 -3.79 -4.41 -3.35
C GLN A 41 -5.23 -4.44 -3.85
N CYS A 42 -5.62 -3.47 -4.69
CA CYS A 42 -6.99 -3.32 -5.15
C CYS A 42 -7.20 -3.71 -6.62
N CYS A 43 -6.19 -4.25 -7.31
CA CYS A 43 -6.28 -4.53 -8.74
C CYS A 43 -7.19 -5.72 -9.09
N ILE A 44 -7.18 -6.80 -8.30
CA ILE A 44 -7.91 -8.04 -8.63
C ILE A 44 -9.37 -7.80 -9.05
N PRO A 45 -10.21 -7.10 -8.27
CA PRO A 45 -11.60 -6.86 -8.66
C PRO A 45 -11.76 -5.96 -9.90
N VAL A 46 -10.75 -5.14 -10.21
CA VAL A 46 -10.75 -4.30 -11.43
C VAL A 46 -10.44 -5.11 -12.68
N PHE A 47 -9.57 -6.11 -12.55
CA PHE A 47 -9.17 -6.97 -13.67
C PHE A 47 -10.06 -8.21 -13.85
N ASP A 48 -10.93 -8.49 -12.88
CA ASP A 48 -11.92 -9.54 -12.93
C ASP A 48 -12.89 -9.31 -14.10
N GLY A 49 -13.01 -10.32 -14.97
CA GLY A 49 -13.82 -10.27 -16.20
C GLY A 49 -13.28 -9.39 -17.34
N ILE A 50 -12.05 -8.85 -17.27
CA ILE A 50 -11.45 -8.09 -18.40
C ILE A 50 -11.10 -8.99 -19.59
N LEU A 51 -10.73 -10.24 -19.31
CA LEU A 51 -10.35 -11.25 -20.31
C LEU A 51 -11.41 -12.35 -20.35
N PRO A 52 -11.48 -13.16 -21.42
CA PRO A 52 -12.38 -14.30 -21.47
C PRO A 52 -12.11 -15.32 -20.37
N ASP A 53 -13.15 -15.91 -19.78
CA ASP A 53 -13.01 -16.95 -18.76
C ASP A 53 -12.49 -18.26 -19.35
N HIS A 54 -12.91 -18.56 -20.58
CA HIS A 54 -12.53 -19.74 -21.34
C HIS A 54 -12.13 -19.34 -22.76
N SER A 55 -11.14 -20.04 -23.30
CA SER A 55 -10.74 -19.94 -24.70
C SER A 55 -10.28 -21.30 -25.20
N ASP A 56 -10.79 -21.71 -26.35
CA ASP A 56 -10.33 -22.92 -27.04
C ASP A 56 -8.91 -22.73 -27.60
N ASP A 57 -8.52 -21.48 -27.85
CA ASP A 57 -7.19 -21.12 -28.30
C ASP A 57 -6.20 -21.10 -27.10
N PRO A 58 -5.17 -21.97 -27.10
CA PRO A 58 -4.20 -22.04 -26.02
C PRO A 58 -3.28 -20.82 -25.94
N GLU A 59 -3.21 -19.98 -26.97
CA GLU A 59 -2.40 -18.75 -26.96
C GLU A 59 -3.08 -17.58 -26.24
N ILE A 60 -4.40 -17.63 -26.08
CA ILE A 60 -5.17 -16.62 -25.37
C ILE A 60 -5.00 -16.79 -23.86
N VAL A 61 -4.79 -15.68 -23.16
CA VAL A 61 -4.74 -15.64 -21.70
C VAL A 61 -6.17 -15.61 -21.17
N THR A 62 -6.50 -16.54 -20.26
CA THR A 62 -7.81 -16.54 -19.61
C THR A 62 -7.86 -15.57 -18.42
N ASN A 63 -9.05 -15.18 -17.99
CA ASN A 63 -9.19 -14.31 -16.83
C ASN A 63 -8.58 -14.93 -15.56
N SER A 64 -8.81 -16.23 -15.34
CA SER A 64 -8.25 -16.96 -14.20
C SER A 64 -6.71 -16.94 -14.17
N GLU A 65 -6.05 -17.02 -15.33
CA GLU A 65 -4.59 -16.93 -15.45
C GLU A 65 -4.09 -15.53 -15.08
N LEU A 66 -4.77 -14.49 -15.56
CA LEU A 66 -4.45 -13.11 -15.21
C LEU A 66 -4.64 -12.84 -13.71
N LEU A 67 -5.77 -13.24 -13.14
CA LEU A 67 -6.06 -13.03 -11.73
C LEU A 67 -5.07 -13.81 -10.84
N ARG A 68 -4.70 -15.03 -11.23
CA ARG A 68 -3.65 -15.81 -10.54
C ARG A 68 -2.29 -15.10 -10.57
N LEU A 69 -1.92 -14.53 -11.71
CA LEU A 69 -0.69 -13.74 -11.84
C LEU A 69 -0.73 -12.52 -10.90
N LEU A 70 -1.83 -11.75 -10.89
CA LEU A 70 -1.98 -10.58 -10.02
C LEU A 70 -1.94 -10.97 -8.54
N TYR A 71 -2.61 -12.06 -8.17
CA TYR A 71 -2.59 -12.60 -6.81
C TYR A 71 -1.16 -12.95 -6.37
N ARG A 72 -0.41 -13.72 -7.16
CA ARG A 72 0.99 -14.06 -6.83
C ARG A 72 1.90 -12.84 -6.79
N THR A 73 1.61 -11.82 -7.60
CA THR A 73 2.35 -10.54 -7.54
C THR A 73 2.10 -9.82 -6.21
N ALA A 74 0.83 -9.76 -5.78
CA ALA A 74 0.45 -9.15 -4.51
C ALA A 74 1.00 -9.93 -3.32
N GLU A 75 0.97 -11.27 -3.38
CA GLU A 75 1.55 -12.16 -2.38
C GLU A 75 3.07 -11.96 -2.27
N PHE A 76 3.80 -11.99 -3.39
CA PHE A 76 5.23 -11.69 -3.41
C PHE A 76 5.52 -10.35 -2.72
N HIS A 77 4.77 -9.30 -3.10
CA HIS A 77 4.95 -7.97 -2.53
C HIS A 77 4.67 -7.94 -1.02
N ALA A 78 3.61 -8.62 -0.55
CA ALA A 78 3.25 -8.67 0.85
C ALA A 78 4.38 -9.28 1.70
N PHE A 79 4.93 -10.41 1.27
CA PHE A 79 6.05 -11.06 1.96
C PHE A 79 7.33 -10.24 1.86
N ALA A 80 7.70 -9.75 0.67
CA ALA A 80 8.91 -8.95 0.47
C ALA A 80 8.92 -7.63 1.28
N LYS A 81 7.73 -7.13 1.64
CA LYS A 81 7.55 -5.89 2.41
C LYS A 81 7.47 -6.13 3.93
N MET A 82 7.42 -7.37 4.40
CA MET A 82 7.32 -7.64 5.83
C MET A 82 8.46 -6.95 6.61
N ARG A 83 8.11 -6.41 7.78
CA ARG A 83 9.10 -5.74 8.66
C ARG A 83 9.81 -6.72 9.59
N MET A 84 9.29 -7.92 9.70
CA MET A 84 9.80 -8.98 10.53
C MET A 84 9.64 -10.27 9.74
N HIS A 85 10.73 -11.02 9.63
CA HIS A 85 10.77 -12.27 8.90
C HIS A 85 11.14 -13.40 9.87
N THR A 86 10.47 -14.53 9.69
CA THR A 86 10.89 -15.84 10.21
C THR A 86 11.43 -16.68 9.06
N GLU A 87 12.06 -17.81 9.36
CA GLU A 87 12.57 -18.70 8.30
C GLU A 87 11.44 -19.21 7.39
N GLU A 88 10.26 -19.50 7.96
CA GLU A 88 9.09 -19.95 7.21
C GLU A 88 8.59 -18.87 6.24
N THR A 89 8.56 -17.60 6.66
CA THR A 89 8.16 -16.50 5.78
C THR A 89 9.16 -16.24 4.65
N LEU A 90 10.45 -16.52 4.89
CA LEU A 90 11.50 -16.38 3.88
C LEU A 90 11.48 -17.52 2.88
N GLN A 91 11.29 -18.75 3.36
CA GLN A 91 11.06 -19.90 2.50
C GLN A 91 9.83 -19.68 1.61
N HIS A 92 8.71 -19.21 2.19
CA HIS A 92 7.52 -18.88 1.42
C HIS A 92 7.79 -17.78 0.39
N LEU A 93 8.59 -16.76 0.72
CA LEU A 93 8.99 -15.72 -0.22
C LEU A 93 9.78 -16.30 -1.40
N GLU A 94 10.70 -17.24 -1.18
CA GLU A 94 11.46 -17.92 -2.25
C GLU A 94 10.56 -18.74 -3.17
N GLU A 95 9.62 -19.48 -2.57
CA GLU A 95 8.64 -20.28 -3.29
C GLU A 95 7.72 -19.41 -4.14
N VAL A 96 7.15 -18.37 -3.54
CA VAL A 96 6.27 -17.41 -4.24
C VAL A 96 7.04 -16.67 -5.33
N THR A 97 8.29 -16.30 -5.11
CA THR A 97 9.14 -15.67 -6.14
C THR A 97 9.30 -16.59 -7.35
N SER A 98 9.57 -17.87 -7.11
CA SER A 98 9.69 -18.87 -8.17
C SER A 98 8.37 -19.09 -8.93
N GLN A 99 7.25 -19.16 -8.21
CA GLN A 99 5.92 -19.31 -8.82
C GLN A 99 5.54 -18.07 -9.65
N PHE A 100 5.72 -16.87 -9.09
CA PHE A 100 5.49 -15.61 -9.77
C PHE A 100 6.35 -15.49 -11.03
N ALA A 101 7.64 -15.82 -10.95
CA ALA A 101 8.55 -15.78 -12.09
C ALA A 101 8.10 -16.72 -13.23
N LYS A 102 7.61 -17.92 -12.91
CA LYS A 102 7.04 -18.85 -13.90
C LYS A 102 5.79 -18.25 -14.57
N LEU A 103 4.87 -17.71 -13.77
CA LEU A 103 3.62 -17.12 -14.26
C LEU A 103 3.86 -15.89 -15.15
N ILE A 104 4.73 -14.96 -14.74
CA ILE A 104 4.98 -13.74 -15.53
C ILE A 104 5.69 -14.06 -16.85
N ARG A 105 6.61 -15.03 -16.86
CA ARG A 105 7.25 -15.51 -18.11
C ARG A 105 6.26 -16.22 -19.02
N TYR A 106 5.32 -16.97 -18.46
CA TYR A 106 4.24 -17.58 -19.23
C TYR A 106 3.33 -16.52 -19.85
N PHE A 107 2.91 -15.53 -19.05
CA PHE A 107 2.11 -14.41 -19.50
C PHE A 107 2.83 -13.57 -20.58
N GLU A 108 4.13 -13.32 -20.44
CA GLU A 108 4.95 -12.68 -21.47
C GLU A 108 4.92 -13.45 -22.79
N ARG A 109 5.13 -14.78 -22.77
CA ARG A 109 5.09 -15.58 -24.00
C ARG A 109 3.74 -15.49 -24.71
N LYS A 110 2.64 -15.59 -23.96
CA LYS A 110 1.29 -15.44 -24.52
C LYS A 110 1.02 -14.03 -25.04
N THR A 111 1.34 -12.99 -24.27
CA THR A 111 1.07 -11.60 -24.67
C THR A 111 1.96 -11.09 -25.80
N ASN A 112 3.17 -11.65 -25.96
CA ASN A 112 4.07 -11.32 -27.07
C ASN A 112 3.83 -12.19 -28.32
N SER A 113 2.84 -13.09 -28.30
CA SER A 113 2.39 -13.87 -29.45
C SER A 113 1.71 -12.98 -30.51
N SER A 114 1.40 -13.55 -31.67
CA SER A 114 0.73 -12.85 -32.76
C SER A 114 -0.73 -12.48 -32.46
N LYS A 115 -1.35 -13.08 -31.44
CA LYS A 115 -2.77 -12.86 -31.07
C LYS A 115 -3.03 -11.50 -30.44
N TYR A 116 -2.05 -10.96 -29.73
CA TYR A 116 -2.17 -9.66 -29.07
C TYR A 116 -1.42 -8.59 -29.85
N ASN A 117 -2.16 -7.63 -30.41
CA ASN A 117 -1.58 -6.44 -31.03
C ASN A 117 -1.32 -5.34 -29.99
N THR A 118 -0.29 -5.51 -29.18
CA THR A 118 0.10 -4.53 -28.16
C THR A 118 0.89 -3.38 -28.77
N MET A 119 0.48 -2.15 -28.49
CA MET A 119 1.03 -0.92 -29.05
C MET A 119 1.48 0.04 -27.95
N GLU A 120 2.40 0.95 -28.28
CA GLU A 120 2.79 2.04 -27.41
C GLU A 120 1.58 2.86 -26.93
N THR A 121 1.60 3.25 -25.66
CA THR A 121 0.66 4.22 -25.12
C THR A 121 0.85 5.60 -25.77
N PRO A 122 -0.16 6.49 -25.74
CA PRO A 122 -0.01 7.88 -26.20
C PRO A 122 1.15 8.61 -25.50
N SER A 123 1.38 8.33 -24.22
CA SER A 123 2.47 8.93 -23.44
C SER A 123 3.85 8.42 -23.89
N GLU A 124 3.99 7.12 -24.14
CA GLU A 124 5.24 6.53 -24.64
C GLU A 124 5.60 7.04 -26.03
N SER A 125 4.64 7.03 -26.96
CA SER A 125 4.85 7.57 -28.31
C SER A 125 5.23 9.05 -28.29
N ALA A 126 4.54 9.88 -27.49
CA ALA A 126 4.89 11.30 -27.33
C ALA A 126 6.27 11.52 -26.66
N ARG A 127 6.68 10.65 -25.74
CA ARG A 127 8.01 10.70 -25.12
C ARG A 127 9.10 10.31 -26.11
N ARG A 128 8.87 9.27 -26.92
CA ARG A 128 9.78 8.89 -28.01
C ARG A 128 9.94 10.01 -29.03
N ALA A 129 8.83 10.61 -29.47
CA ALA A 129 8.82 11.73 -30.41
C ALA A 129 9.68 12.91 -29.92
N ARG A 130 9.52 13.30 -28.65
CA ARG A 130 10.32 14.35 -28.01
C ARG A 130 11.80 14.00 -27.91
N ALA A 131 12.12 12.74 -27.58
CA ALA A 131 13.51 12.30 -27.51
C ALA A 131 14.17 12.28 -28.90
N SER A 132 13.44 11.88 -29.95
CA SER A 132 13.93 11.94 -31.32
C SER A 132 14.14 13.38 -31.80
N SER A 133 13.24 14.31 -31.47
CA SER A 133 13.39 15.71 -31.86
C SER A 133 14.56 16.39 -31.15
N GLN A 134 14.89 16.00 -29.92
CA GLN A 134 16.06 16.50 -29.18
C GLN A 134 17.39 15.95 -29.71
N ARG A 135 17.37 14.78 -30.37
CA ARG A 135 18.57 14.14 -30.95
C ARG A 135 18.77 14.48 -32.43
N ALA A 136 17.79 15.10 -33.08
CA ALA A 136 17.90 15.48 -34.48
C ALA A 136 18.84 16.69 -34.64
N PRO A 137 19.74 16.68 -35.63
CA PRO A 137 20.56 17.85 -35.95
C PRO A 137 19.66 19.02 -36.36
N ALA A 138 20.04 20.25 -35.99
CA ALA A 138 19.28 21.45 -36.30
C ALA A 138 19.05 21.56 -37.82
N GLY A 139 17.78 21.55 -38.24
CA GLY A 139 17.38 21.72 -39.64
C GLY A 139 16.94 20.45 -40.38
N ALA A 140 17.06 19.26 -39.81
CA ALA A 140 16.55 18.03 -40.43
C ALA A 140 15.04 17.84 -40.15
N ALA A 141 14.19 18.06 -41.16
CA ALA A 141 12.76 17.76 -41.07
C ALA A 141 12.56 16.24 -40.91
N THR A 142 12.21 15.80 -39.71
CA THR A 142 11.81 14.41 -39.48
C THR A 142 10.39 14.23 -40.05
N PRO A 143 10.10 13.18 -40.84
CA PRO A 143 8.77 12.97 -41.40
C PRO A 143 7.73 12.89 -40.26
N SER A 144 6.82 13.85 -40.22
CA SER A 144 5.85 14.09 -39.14
C SER A 144 4.96 12.86 -38.85
N ASN A 145 4.62 12.09 -39.88
CA ASN A 145 3.80 10.88 -39.74
C ASN A 145 4.51 9.74 -38.99
N ALA A 146 5.84 9.62 -39.08
CA ALA A 146 6.61 8.57 -38.38
C ALA A 146 6.90 8.92 -36.91
N LEU A 147 6.83 10.22 -36.57
CA LEU A 147 7.05 10.70 -35.20
C LEU A 147 5.85 10.40 -34.30
N HIS A 148 4.63 10.45 -34.85
CA HIS A 148 3.38 10.31 -34.10
C HIS A 148 2.70 8.93 -34.22
N SER A 149 3.17 8.04 -35.08
CA SER A 149 2.62 6.68 -35.17
C SER A 149 2.98 5.85 -33.93
N LYS A 150 2.00 5.12 -33.39
CA LYS A 150 2.23 4.15 -32.29
C LYS A 150 3.01 2.96 -32.84
N ARG A 151 4.05 2.53 -32.12
CA ARG A 151 4.83 1.34 -32.48
C ARG A 151 4.34 0.11 -31.71
N PRO A 152 4.48 -1.10 -32.27
CA PRO A 152 4.26 -2.34 -31.52
C PRO A 152 5.16 -2.37 -30.28
N LYS A 153 4.60 -2.82 -29.15
CA LYS A 153 5.29 -2.84 -27.85
C LYS A 153 5.12 -4.18 -27.18
N LYS A 154 6.21 -4.91 -27.01
CA LYS A 154 6.25 -6.19 -26.30
C LYS A 154 6.54 -6.00 -24.81
N LEU A 155 6.01 -6.90 -23.98
CA LEU A 155 6.42 -7.02 -22.59
C LEU A 155 7.87 -7.49 -22.56
N ASN A 156 8.75 -6.77 -21.84
CA ASN A 156 10.16 -7.12 -21.71
C ASN A 156 10.48 -7.45 -20.26
N LEU A 157 10.81 -8.71 -19.99
CA LEU A 157 11.19 -9.18 -18.66
C LEU A 157 12.72 -9.14 -18.41
N SER A 158 13.54 -8.93 -19.44
CA SER A 158 15.00 -8.79 -19.35
C SER A 158 15.39 -7.42 -18.81
N THR A 159 14.93 -7.10 -17.61
CA THR A 159 15.26 -5.86 -16.89
C THR A 159 15.77 -6.20 -15.51
N TYR A 160 16.66 -5.35 -14.99
CA TYR A 160 17.22 -5.51 -13.64
C TYR A 160 16.12 -5.74 -12.59
N LYS A 161 14.98 -5.03 -12.70
CA LYS A 161 13.86 -5.13 -11.76
C LYS A 161 13.28 -6.53 -11.62
N PHE A 162 13.23 -7.31 -12.71
CA PHE A 162 12.74 -8.68 -12.68
C PHE A 162 13.83 -9.66 -12.25
N HIS A 163 15.08 -9.40 -12.64
CA HIS A 163 16.22 -10.23 -12.22
C HIS A 163 16.47 -10.14 -10.71
N SER A 164 16.33 -8.96 -10.13
CA SER A 164 16.57 -8.74 -8.70
C SER A 164 15.47 -9.27 -7.78
N LEU A 165 14.36 -9.79 -8.31
CA LEU A 165 13.29 -10.36 -7.48
C LEU A 165 13.75 -11.61 -6.72
N GLY A 166 14.59 -12.43 -7.36
CA GLY A 166 15.18 -13.61 -6.73
C GLY A 166 16.13 -13.28 -5.57
N ASP A 167 16.67 -12.07 -5.56
CA ASP A 167 17.65 -11.64 -4.58
C ASP A 167 17.01 -11.17 -3.27
N TYR A 168 15.67 -10.97 -3.22
CA TYR A 168 15.01 -10.44 -2.02
C TYR A 168 15.21 -11.33 -0.79
N ALA A 169 14.94 -12.63 -0.88
CA ALA A 169 15.07 -13.51 0.29
C ALA A 169 16.52 -13.63 0.79
N PRO A 170 17.54 -13.88 -0.06
CA PRO A 170 18.95 -13.83 0.36
C PRO A 170 19.35 -12.48 0.96
N PHE A 171 18.90 -11.38 0.34
CA PHE A 171 19.18 -10.04 0.84
C PHE A 171 18.59 -9.81 2.23
N ILE A 172 17.35 -10.24 2.45
CA ILE A 172 16.66 -10.08 3.74
C ILE A 172 17.34 -10.91 4.83
N ARG A 173 17.85 -12.11 4.52
CA ARG A 173 18.64 -12.91 5.47
C ARG A 173 19.92 -12.20 5.90
N LEU A 174 20.60 -11.54 4.96
CA LEU A 174 21.91 -10.93 5.22
C LEU A 174 21.81 -9.55 5.88
N PHE A 175 20.81 -8.74 5.49
CA PHE A 175 20.75 -7.32 5.85
C PHE A 175 19.47 -6.93 6.60
N GLY A 176 18.50 -7.84 6.75
CA GLY A 176 17.19 -7.56 7.32
C GLY A 176 16.17 -7.07 6.30
N GLY A 177 14.97 -6.72 6.79
CA GLY A 177 13.82 -6.37 5.96
C GLY A 177 14.04 -5.18 5.01
N SER A 178 13.11 -5.01 4.06
CA SER A 178 13.22 -3.99 3.00
C SER A 178 12.85 -2.56 3.42
N ASP A 179 12.56 -2.35 4.71
CA ASP A 179 12.06 -1.08 5.25
C ASP A 179 13.11 0.05 5.19
N SER A 180 14.38 -0.30 5.34
CA SER A 180 15.49 0.66 5.46
C SER A 180 15.87 1.36 4.17
N PHE A 181 15.51 0.81 2.99
CA PHE A 181 15.81 1.39 1.67
C PHE A 181 14.55 1.68 0.84
N SER A 182 13.37 1.55 1.45
CA SER A 182 12.10 1.96 0.82
C SER A 182 12.00 3.48 0.70
N THR A 183 11.57 3.98 -0.46
CA THR A 183 11.30 5.41 -0.66
C THR A 183 10.13 5.92 0.17
N GLN A 184 9.28 5.02 0.71
CA GLN A 184 8.12 5.39 1.53
C GLN A 184 8.51 6.18 2.78
N ALA A 185 9.62 5.82 3.44
CA ALA A 185 10.11 6.53 4.62
C ALA A 185 10.51 7.97 4.28
N GLY A 186 11.26 8.15 3.18
CA GLY A 186 11.63 9.47 2.66
C GLY A 186 10.42 10.31 2.27
N GLU A 187 9.48 9.73 1.52
CA GLU A 187 8.22 10.40 1.13
C GLU A 187 7.42 10.88 2.34
N LEU A 188 7.28 10.04 3.38
CA LEU A 188 6.60 10.40 4.62
C LEU A 188 7.31 11.53 5.37
N ALA A 189 8.65 11.48 5.47
CA ALA A 189 9.43 12.53 6.09
C ALA A 189 9.28 13.88 5.35
N HIS A 190 9.25 13.85 4.01
CA HIS A 190 9.01 15.04 3.20
C HIS A 190 7.66 15.72 3.47
N ARG A 191 6.61 14.97 3.85
CA ARG A 191 5.31 15.57 4.25
C ARG A 191 5.45 16.44 5.49
N LEU A 192 6.20 15.98 6.49
CA LEU A 192 6.46 16.74 7.70
C LEU A 192 7.24 18.01 7.38
N VAL A 193 8.31 17.90 6.59
CA VAL A 193 9.13 19.04 6.19
C VAL A 193 8.30 20.07 5.41
N LYS A 194 7.47 19.64 4.44
CA LYS A 194 6.58 20.54 3.69
C LYS A 194 5.55 21.24 4.58
N ARG A 195 4.96 20.52 5.53
CA ARG A 195 4.04 21.11 6.52
C ARG A 195 4.73 22.16 7.37
N LEU A 196 5.94 21.87 7.86
CA LEU A 196 6.73 22.81 8.67
C LEU A 196 7.16 24.03 7.85
N TYR A 197 7.58 23.81 6.59
CA TYR A 197 7.93 24.86 5.64
C TYR A 197 6.78 25.85 5.42
N ALA A 198 5.55 25.35 5.23
CA ALA A 198 4.36 26.18 5.03
C ALA A 198 4.08 27.13 6.20
N HIS A 199 4.61 26.83 7.39
CA HIS A 199 4.50 27.68 8.57
C HIS A 199 5.71 28.61 8.83
N THR A 200 6.62 28.72 7.87
CA THR A 200 7.73 29.67 7.93
C THR A 200 7.43 30.88 7.06
N ASN A 201 8.09 32.01 7.34
CA ASN A 201 8.06 33.18 6.44
C ASN A 201 9.04 33.05 5.25
N LYS A 202 9.55 31.84 4.97
CA LYS A 202 10.52 31.52 3.92
C LYS A 202 11.90 32.20 4.04
N ARG A 203 12.22 32.82 5.19
CA ARG A 203 13.58 33.34 5.51
C ARG A 203 14.25 32.48 6.58
N ASN A 204 15.51 32.12 6.42
CA ASN A 204 16.25 31.27 7.37
C ASN A 204 15.44 30.04 7.83
N VAL A 205 14.83 29.37 6.84
CA VAL A 205 13.79 28.34 7.03
C VAL A 205 14.24 27.25 7.99
N ALA A 206 15.47 26.74 7.82
CA ALA A 206 16.01 25.69 8.67
C ALA A 206 16.00 26.09 10.16
N GLN A 207 16.37 27.33 10.48
CA GLN A 207 16.39 27.82 11.85
C GLN A 207 14.98 27.93 12.45
N GLN A 208 13.99 28.39 11.65
CA GLN A 208 12.60 28.49 12.09
C GLN A 208 11.98 27.13 12.35
N ILE A 209 12.18 26.19 11.41
CA ILE A 209 11.75 24.81 11.56
C ILE A 209 12.39 24.21 12.82
N GLY A 210 13.70 24.33 12.99
CA GLY A 210 14.43 23.80 14.15
C GLY A 210 13.99 24.41 15.49
N LYS A 211 13.66 25.72 15.53
CA LYS A 211 13.08 26.34 16.74
C LYS A 211 11.68 25.78 17.05
N ARG A 212 10.85 25.59 16.02
CA ARG A 212 9.49 25.07 16.17
C ARG A 212 9.47 23.61 16.62
N VAL A 213 10.29 22.75 16.00
CA VAL A 213 10.41 21.34 16.39
C VAL A 213 10.83 21.22 17.86
N ARG A 214 11.88 21.95 18.27
CA ARG A 214 12.31 22.00 19.68
C ARG A 214 11.22 22.46 20.65
N ARG A 215 10.41 23.45 20.26
CA ARG A 215 9.27 23.91 21.08
C ARG A 215 8.21 22.81 21.24
N LEU A 216 7.88 22.11 20.15
CA LEU A 216 6.92 21.00 20.17
C LEU A 216 7.42 19.82 21.01
N GLU A 217 8.70 19.46 20.89
CA GLU A 217 9.33 18.41 21.70
C GLU A 217 9.30 18.75 23.19
N ARG A 218 9.69 19.98 23.57
CA ARG A 218 9.61 20.43 24.96
C ARG A 218 8.18 20.39 25.51
N ALA A 219 7.20 20.85 24.74
CA ALA A 219 5.80 20.80 25.13
C ALA A 219 5.30 19.36 25.32
N ARG A 220 5.72 18.43 24.43
CA ARG A 220 5.40 17.00 24.54
C ARG A 220 6.00 16.39 25.81
N LEU A 221 7.28 16.63 26.07
CA LEU A 221 7.96 16.13 27.28
C LEU A 221 7.33 16.69 28.56
N ALA A 222 7.00 17.98 28.61
CA ALA A 222 6.31 18.58 29.75
C ALA A 222 4.93 17.95 29.99
N ARG A 223 4.17 17.67 28.92
CA ARG A 223 2.88 16.99 29.01
C ARG A 223 3.03 15.55 29.53
N GLU A 224 4.02 14.82 29.04
CA GLU A 224 4.31 13.46 29.49
C GLU A 224 4.71 13.41 30.97
N GLN A 225 5.59 14.32 31.40
CA GLN A 225 5.96 14.45 32.81
C GLN A 225 4.74 14.78 33.70
N ARG A 226 3.84 15.65 33.24
CA ARG A 226 2.59 15.96 33.96
C ARG A 226 1.70 14.72 34.09
N LEU A 227 1.54 13.94 33.03
CA LEU A 227 0.76 12.69 33.07
C LEU A 227 1.35 11.66 34.03
N ARG A 228 2.68 11.49 34.03
CA ARG A 228 3.38 10.60 34.97
C ARG A 228 3.23 11.06 36.43
N ARG A 229 3.29 12.37 36.69
CA ARG A 229 3.05 12.93 38.03
C ARG A 229 1.61 12.72 38.49
N LEU A 230 0.64 12.83 37.60
CA LEU A 230 -0.76 12.53 37.92
C LEU A 230 -0.94 11.03 38.23
N GLN A 231 -0.33 10.14 37.45
CA GLN A 231 -0.37 8.68 37.71
C GLN A 231 0.31 8.28 39.02
N ASN A 232 1.44 8.91 39.36
CA ASN A 232 2.18 8.61 40.59
C ASN A 232 1.62 9.35 41.83
N GLY A 233 0.81 10.40 41.63
CA GLY A 233 0.27 11.24 42.69
C GLY A 233 -1.15 10.88 43.14
N THR A 234 -1.85 9.97 42.46
CA THR A 234 -3.21 9.58 42.79
C THR A 234 -3.27 8.18 43.41
N GLY A 235 -3.24 8.12 44.74
CA GLY A 235 -4.11 7.24 45.51
C GLY A 235 -5.56 7.78 45.52
N ILE A 236 -6.05 8.29 44.40
CA ILE A 236 -7.38 8.87 44.25
C ILE A 236 -8.17 7.93 43.36
N ASN A 237 -9.11 7.22 43.98
CA ASN A 237 -10.24 6.61 43.29
C ASN A 237 -10.90 7.68 42.43
N ILE A 238 -10.64 7.66 41.12
CA ILE A 238 -11.51 8.34 40.17
C ILE A 238 -12.82 7.56 40.21
N VAL A 239 -13.76 8.01 41.06
CA VAL A 239 -15.17 7.65 40.91
C VAL A 239 -15.58 8.24 39.58
N VAL A 240 -15.48 7.43 38.53
CA VAL A 240 -16.13 7.70 37.27
C VAL A 240 -17.62 7.71 37.60
N HIS A 241 -18.26 8.88 37.52
CA HIS A 241 -19.71 8.95 37.52
C HIS A 241 -20.18 8.07 36.37
N ARG A 242 -20.65 6.88 36.73
CA ARG A 242 -21.27 5.93 35.82
C ARG A 242 -22.66 6.48 35.56
N GLU A 243 -22.79 7.39 34.60
CA GLU A 243 -24.11 7.62 34.03
C GLU A 243 -24.55 6.30 33.41
N HIS A 244 -25.60 5.72 33.99
CA HIS A 244 -26.22 4.51 33.50
C HIS A 244 -26.76 4.82 32.09
N PHE A 245 -26.11 4.27 31.07
CA PHE A 245 -26.68 4.21 29.74
C PHE A 245 -27.89 3.26 29.80
N THR A 246 -29.10 3.82 29.86
CA THR A 246 -30.31 3.06 29.57
C THR A 246 -30.27 2.73 28.08
N ILE A 247 -29.98 1.46 27.77
CA ILE A 247 -30.11 0.94 26.41
C ILE A 247 -31.59 1.07 26.05
N ASN A 248 -31.91 1.98 25.12
CA ASN A 248 -33.21 1.94 24.44
C ASN A 248 -33.33 0.57 23.78
N SER A 249 -34.42 -0.13 24.09
CA SER A 249 -34.71 -1.52 23.76
C SER A 249 -34.96 -1.82 22.27
N ASP A 250 -34.50 -0.95 21.35
CA ASP A 250 -34.68 -1.09 19.90
C ASP A 250 -33.41 -1.57 19.17
N VAL A 251 -32.46 -2.18 19.90
CA VAL A 251 -31.27 -2.78 19.28
C VAL A 251 -31.55 -4.25 18.98
N ASP A 252 -31.59 -4.57 17.69
CA ASP A 252 -31.68 -5.91 17.12
C ASP A 252 -30.76 -6.90 17.86
N THR A 253 -31.37 -7.83 18.60
CA THR A 253 -30.70 -8.82 19.45
C THR A 253 -29.91 -9.89 18.68
N ASP A 254 -30.02 -9.92 17.35
CA ASP A 254 -29.29 -10.88 16.50
C ASP A 254 -27.90 -10.36 16.04
N ALA A 255 -27.55 -9.10 16.33
CA ALA A 255 -26.25 -8.55 16.00
C ALA A 255 -25.17 -9.02 16.99
N LYS A 256 -24.44 -10.09 16.63
CA LYS A 256 -23.33 -10.67 17.42
C LYS A 256 -22.21 -9.67 17.79
N TYR A 257 -22.07 -8.58 17.03
CA TYR A 257 -21.12 -7.49 17.32
C TYR A 257 -21.74 -6.15 16.95
N VAL A 258 -21.80 -5.22 17.91
CA VAL A 258 -22.25 -3.84 17.70
C VAL A 258 -21.06 -2.91 17.91
N ILE A 259 -20.67 -2.20 16.85
CA ILE A 259 -19.62 -1.17 16.91
C ILE A 259 -20.31 0.19 16.99
N SER A 260 -20.05 0.94 18.07
CA SER A 260 -20.63 2.27 18.26
C SER A 260 -20.12 3.25 17.17
N PRO A 261 -21.00 4.07 16.58
CA PRO A 261 -20.60 5.10 15.62
C PRO A 261 -19.91 6.32 16.26
N SER A 262 -19.79 6.37 17.60
CA SER A 262 -19.25 7.51 18.34
C SER A 262 -17.82 7.25 18.85
N GLU A 263 -16.88 8.13 18.51
CA GLU A 263 -15.50 8.11 19.01
C GLU A 263 -15.29 8.91 20.32
N ASN A 264 -16.36 9.47 20.88
CA ASN A 264 -16.27 10.45 21.98
C ASN A 264 -15.89 9.83 23.34
N HIS A 265 -16.01 8.50 23.49
CA HIS A 265 -15.75 7.79 24.74
C HIS A 265 -14.73 6.67 24.51
N LYS A 266 -13.45 7.01 24.58
CA LYS A 266 -12.36 6.04 24.43
C LYS A 266 -12.16 5.29 25.74
N ILE A 267 -12.35 3.96 25.72
CA ILE A 267 -12.04 3.08 26.84
C ILE A 267 -10.60 2.56 26.67
N SER A 268 -9.79 2.71 27.71
CA SER A 268 -8.45 2.12 27.74
C SER A 268 -8.55 0.60 27.90
N LEU A 269 -8.09 -0.15 26.90
CA LEU A 269 -8.10 -1.62 26.92
C LEU A 269 -7.35 -2.17 28.15
N SER A 270 -6.24 -1.54 28.52
CA SER A 270 -5.46 -1.93 29.71
C SER A 270 -6.30 -1.83 30.98
N ASN A 271 -7.04 -0.73 31.13
CA ASN A 271 -7.88 -0.51 32.31
C ASN A 271 -9.08 -1.47 32.31
N MET A 272 -9.66 -1.74 31.14
CA MET A 272 -10.78 -2.68 30.97
C MET A 272 -10.39 -4.12 31.33
N ILE A 273 -9.19 -4.56 30.92
CA ILE A 273 -8.67 -5.89 31.26
C ILE A 273 -8.36 -5.98 32.75
N ILE A 274 -7.82 -4.91 33.36
CA ILE A 274 -7.50 -4.87 34.80
C ILE A 274 -8.78 -4.88 35.65
N SER A 275 -9.80 -4.11 35.27
CA SER A 275 -11.07 -4.03 36.01
C SER A 275 -11.88 -5.31 35.94
N ASN A 276 -11.69 -6.10 34.88
CA ASN A 276 -12.43 -7.35 34.63
C ASN A 276 -11.57 -8.60 34.88
N ARG A 277 -10.52 -8.49 35.71
CA ARG A 277 -9.68 -9.64 36.11
C ARG A 277 -10.53 -10.69 36.83
N GLY A 278 -10.87 -11.76 36.11
CA GLY A 278 -11.70 -12.86 36.62
C GLY A 278 -12.75 -13.32 35.60
N ASP A 279 -13.11 -12.45 34.65
CA ASP A 279 -14.02 -12.79 33.56
C ASP A 279 -13.24 -13.49 32.42
N PRO A 280 -13.57 -14.75 32.06
CA PRO A 280 -12.89 -15.48 31.00
C PRO A 280 -12.99 -14.80 29.63
N ALA A 281 -13.98 -13.94 29.39
CA ALA A 281 -14.11 -13.19 28.14
C ALA A 281 -13.02 -12.11 27.95
N TYR A 282 -12.32 -11.73 29.02
CA TYR A 282 -11.29 -10.68 29.02
C TYR A 282 -9.87 -11.23 29.29
N LYS A 283 -9.70 -12.56 29.32
CA LYS A 283 -8.37 -13.17 29.36
C LYS A 283 -7.68 -13.00 27.99
N PRO A 284 -6.46 -12.44 27.93
CA PRO A 284 -5.68 -12.48 26.70
C PRO A 284 -5.39 -13.94 26.37
N GLY A 285 -5.75 -14.38 25.16
CA GLY A 285 -5.69 -15.79 24.75
C GLY A 285 -4.31 -16.40 24.93
N SER A 286 -4.13 -17.19 25.98
CA SER A 286 -3.04 -18.14 26.16
C SER A 286 -3.40 -19.44 25.45
N ASN A 287 -3.45 -19.43 24.12
CA ASN A 287 -3.48 -20.67 23.32
C ASN A 287 -2.17 -20.77 22.54
N ILE A 288 -1.09 -21.00 23.27
CA ILE A 288 0.08 -21.76 22.83
C ILE A 288 0.33 -22.74 23.97
N GLU A 289 -0.18 -23.96 23.84
CA GLU A 289 0.42 -25.20 24.34
C GLU A 289 -0.51 -26.38 23.98
N GLU A 290 0.08 -27.35 23.28
CA GLU A 290 -0.33 -28.76 23.09
C GLU A 290 -1.71 -29.05 22.47
N VAL A 291 -1.73 -29.39 21.16
CA VAL A 291 -1.64 -30.74 20.56
C VAL A 291 -1.33 -30.58 19.07
#